data_AF-A0A1V5M9L1-F1
#
_entry.id   AF-A0A1V5M9L1-F1
#
_cell.length_a   1.000
_cell.length_b   1.000
_cell.length_c   1.000
_cell.angle_alpha   90.00
_cell.angle_beta   90.00
_cell.angle_gamma   90.00
#
_symmetry.space_group_name_H-M   'P 1'
#
loop_
_entity.id
_entity.type
_entity.pdbx_description
1 polymer ?
#
loop_
_entity_poly.entity_id
_entity_poly.type
_entity_poly.pdbx_seq_one_letter_code
_entity_poly.pdbx_strand_id
1 'polypeptide(L)'
;MHSGFEFNYLVFILLIEAMIFAVCTSSVQTVLVWFLTRNFNKARVYLAFAALFPLLCVVWLACIFELQAIVNKKYLARDALISEIHQTPLVNRYGLFMCDRIDFASVGTGRREWPSDTKLKEQSDLKSGWQPINYGVEFVSEMQVVDNFLICAIDRNLAKQVYHRDCSVPFFIVDTKSNLKKGFYRLEELEDEARKLGLKETISLSPVIEVYRKYRFTAFDYVCFLLFILPPLAILAIFWLKSIRG
;
A
#
# COMPACT_ATOMS: atom_id res chain seq x y z
N MET A 1 19.46 2.60 9.81
CA MET A 1 18.77 2.75 11.11
C MET A 1 17.68 3.83 11.10
N HIS A 2 17.18 4.30 9.94
CA HIS A 2 16.21 5.41 9.88
C HIS A 2 14.79 5.01 9.41
N SER A 3 14.61 4.05 8.50
CA SER A 3 13.30 3.81 7.88
C SER A 3 12.22 3.17 8.78
N GLY A 4 12.59 2.27 9.71
CA GLY A 4 11.65 1.72 10.69
C GLY A 4 11.23 2.72 11.76
N PHE A 5 12.09 3.70 12.05
CA PHE A 5 11.79 4.81 12.95
C PHE A 5 10.87 5.81 12.25
N GLU A 6 11.11 6.10 10.97
CA GLU A 6 10.33 7.04 10.16
C GLU A 6 8.89 6.57 9.90
N PHE A 7 8.66 5.28 9.62
CA PHE A 7 7.29 4.77 9.47
C PHE A 7 6.47 4.90 10.77
N ASN A 8 7.07 4.52 11.90
CA ASN A 8 6.43 4.70 13.20
C ASN A 8 6.25 6.18 13.53
N TYR A 9 7.17 7.04 13.11
CA TYR A 9 7.12 8.48 13.33
C TYR A 9 6.02 9.18 12.52
N LEU A 10 5.85 8.85 11.23
CA LEU A 10 4.78 9.41 10.40
C LEU A 10 3.40 8.97 10.91
N VAL A 11 3.21 7.67 11.18
CA VAL A 11 1.96 7.16 11.75
C VAL A 11 1.68 7.83 13.11
N PHE A 12 2.71 8.01 13.93
CA PHE A 12 2.60 8.69 15.21
C PHE A 12 2.21 10.17 15.07
N ILE A 13 2.81 10.91 14.12
CA ILE A 13 2.41 12.30 13.80
C ILE A 13 0.96 12.34 13.34
N LEU A 14 0.56 11.48 12.40
CA LEU A 14 -0.82 11.43 11.91
C LEU A 14 -1.82 11.10 13.02
N LEU A 15 -1.46 10.21 13.95
CA LEU A 15 -2.28 9.90 15.13
C LEU A 15 -2.38 11.10 16.08
N ILE A 16 -1.28 11.84 16.30
CA ILE A 16 -1.30 13.08 17.09
C ILE A 16 -2.19 14.12 16.43
N GLU A 17 -2.04 14.36 15.14
CA GLU A 17 -2.85 15.32 14.39
C GLU A 17 -4.33 14.93 14.42
N ALA A 18 -4.64 13.66 14.20
CA ALA A 18 -6.01 13.13 14.30
C ALA A 18 -6.59 13.31 15.71
N MET A 19 -5.79 13.07 16.76
CA MET A 19 -6.20 13.28 18.15
C MET A 19 -6.43 14.76 18.45
N ILE A 20 -5.55 15.66 18.03
CA ILE A 20 -5.72 17.12 18.18
C ILE A 20 -7.01 17.55 17.48
N PHE A 21 -7.20 17.12 16.23
CA PHE A 21 -8.40 17.44 15.45
C PHE A 21 -9.67 16.90 16.12
N ALA A 22 -9.64 15.68 16.67
CA ALA A 22 -10.75 15.10 17.38
C ALA A 22 -11.06 15.85 18.69
N VAL A 23 -10.05 16.28 19.44
CA VAL A 23 -10.24 17.12 20.65
C VAL A 23 -10.86 18.47 20.29
N CYS A 24 -10.36 19.15 19.25
CA CYS A 24 -10.93 20.41 18.77
C CYS A 24 -12.38 20.23 18.31
N THR A 25 -12.65 19.21 17.49
CA THR A 25 -14.00 18.91 16.98
C THR A 25 -14.96 18.55 18.12
N SER A 26 -14.52 17.73 19.08
CA SER A 26 -15.30 17.38 20.27
C SER A 26 -15.65 18.62 21.10
N SER A 27 -14.69 19.54 21.26
CA SER A 27 -14.88 20.78 22.00
C SER A 27 -15.92 21.67 21.32
N VAL A 28 -15.78 21.90 20.00
CA VAL A 28 -16.73 22.71 19.22
C VAL A 28 -18.13 22.09 19.22
N GLN A 29 -18.23 20.77 18.98
CA GLN A 29 -19.50 20.06 19.02
C GLN A 29 -20.16 20.12 20.39
N THR A 30 -19.39 19.98 21.47
CA THR A 30 -19.90 20.08 22.84
C THR A 30 -20.46 21.48 23.12
N VAL A 31 -19.74 22.54 22.74
CA VAL A 31 -20.22 23.92 22.89
C VAL A 31 -21.50 24.16 22.09
N LEU A 32 -21.54 23.70 20.84
CA LEU A 32 -22.70 23.84 19.97
C LEU A 32 -23.92 23.08 20.51
N VAL A 33 -23.71 21.83 20.93
CA VAL A 33 -24.75 21.01 21.54
C VAL A 33 -25.22 21.62 22.86
N TRP A 34 -24.32 22.16 23.68
CA TRP A 34 -24.69 22.86 24.92
C TRP A 34 -25.61 24.03 24.62
N PHE A 35 -25.24 24.87 23.65
CA PHE A 35 -26.03 26.03 23.24
C PHE A 35 -27.42 25.62 22.72
N LEU A 36 -27.48 24.59 21.87
CA LEU A 36 -28.71 24.10 21.26
C LEU A 36 -29.61 23.31 22.23
N THR A 37 -29.02 22.64 23.23
CA THR A 37 -29.75 21.73 24.13
C THR A 37 -29.96 22.30 25.54
N ARG A 38 -29.57 23.55 25.82
CA ARG A 38 -29.58 24.13 27.18
C ARG A 38 -30.91 24.03 27.94
N ASN A 39 -32.04 23.92 27.22
CA ASN A 39 -33.39 23.84 27.79
C ASN A 39 -34.00 22.43 27.74
N PHE A 40 -33.24 21.41 27.33
CA PHE A 40 -33.73 20.04 27.21
C PHE A 40 -33.33 19.17 28.41
N ASN A 41 -34.26 18.35 28.91
CA ASN A 41 -34.03 17.43 30.03
C ASN A 41 -32.91 16.41 29.79
N LYS A 42 -32.50 16.18 28.54
CA LYS A 42 -31.45 15.23 28.14
C LYS A 42 -30.11 15.88 27.73
N ALA A 43 -29.92 17.19 27.97
CA ALA A 43 -28.72 17.93 27.55
C ALA A 43 -27.39 17.25 27.94
N ARG A 44 -27.31 16.67 29.14
CA ARG A 44 -26.11 15.95 29.63
C ARG A 44 -25.70 14.78 28.73
N VAL A 45 -26.68 14.04 28.18
CA VAL A 45 -26.41 12.88 27.30
C VAL A 45 -25.87 13.34 25.96
N TYR A 46 -26.44 14.40 25.38
CA TYR A 46 -25.96 14.98 24.13
C TYR A 46 -24.55 15.56 24.26
N LEU A 47 -24.25 16.22 25.38
CA LEU A 47 -22.93 16.76 25.68
C LEU A 47 -21.88 15.66 25.82
N ALA A 48 -22.19 14.61 26.58
CA ALA A 48 -21.30 13.47 26.72
C ALA A 48 -21.04 12.79 25.37
N PHE A 49 -22.08 12.62 24.54
CA PHE A 49 -21.92 12.05 23.20
C PHE A 49 -21.06 12.94 22.30
N ALA A 50 -21.31 14.25 22.25
CA ALA A 50 -20.53 15.20 21.45
C ALA A 50 -19.04 15.26 21.86
N ALA A 51 -18.74 15.09 23.14
CA ALA A 51 -17.37 15.05 23.64
C ALA A 51 -16.67 13.71 23.36
N LEU A 52 -17.37 12.58 23.55
CA LEU A 52 -16.76 11.25 23.48
C LEU A 52 -16.73 10.66 22.07
N PHE A 53 -17.73 10.96 21.24
CA PHE A 53 -17.91 10.30 19.95
C PHE A 53 -16.72 10.52 18.99
N PRO A 54 -16.19 11.74 18.80
CA PRO A 54 -15.04 11.93 17.91
C PRO A 54 -13.77 11.22 18.41
N LEU A 55 -13.56 11.18 19.72
CA LEU A 55 -12.43 10.43 20.33
C LEU A 55 -12.57 8.93 20.10
N LEU A 56 -13.77 8.37 20.32
CA LEU A 56 -14.05 6.96 20.03
C LEU A 56 -13.89 6.64 18.55
N CYS A 57 -14.23 7.56 17.65
CA CYS A 57 -13.97 7.40 16.23
C CYS A 57 -12.47 7.29 15.96
N VAL A 58 -11.62 8.18 16.49
CA VAL A 58 -10.16 8.09 16.28
C VAL A 58 -9.60 6.77 16.79
N VAL A 59 -9.98 6.34 18.00
CA VAL A 59 -9.55 5.04 18.55
C VAL A 59 -9.98 3.89 17.63
N TRP A 60 -11.24 3.92 17.15
CA TRP A 60 -11.74 2.93 16.20
C TRP A 60 -10.94 2.90 14.91
N LEU A 61 -10.71 4.06 14.28
CA LEU A 61 -9.92 4.16 13.05
C LEU A 61 -8.50 3.61 13.27
N ALA A 62 -7.85 3.95 14.39
CA ALA A 62 -6.52 3.43 14.73
C ALA A 62 -6.50 1.89 14.83
N CYS A 63 -7.47 1.29 15.51
CA CYS A 63 -7.58 -0.17 15.63
C CYS A 63 -7.78 -0.85 14.26
N ILE A 64 -8.65 -0.31 13.41
CA ILE A 64 -8.89 -0.87 12.06
C ILE A 64 -7.64 -0.73 11.19
N PHE A 65 -6.95 0.41 11.27
CA PHE A 65 -5.71 0.63 10.55
C PHE A 65 -4.61 -0.35 10.97
N GLU A 66 -4.40 -0.54 12.27
CA GLU A 66 -3.42 -1.49 12.79
C GLU A 66 -3.74 -2.92 12.36
N LEU A 67 -5.02 -3.33 12.47
CA LEU A 67 -5.46 -4.64 12.01
C LEU A 67 -5.21 -4.81 10.50
N GLN A 68 -5.57 -3.82 9.68
CA GLN A 68 -5.32 -3.82 8.25
C GLN A 68 -3.82 -3.96 7.93
N ALA A 69 -2.96 -3.23 8.63
CA ALA A 69 -1.52 -3.28 8.46
C ALA A 69 -0.95 -4.67 8.84
N ILE A 70 -1.41 -5.26 9.95
CA ILE A 70 -1.01 -6.61 10.39
C ILE A 70 -1.43 -7.64 9.34
N VAL A 71 -2.68 -7.58 8.87
CA VAL A 71 -3.20 -8.54 7.88
C VAL A 71 -2.43 -8.42 6.56
N ASN A 72 -2.26 -7.20 6.05
CA ASN A 72 -1.52 -6.95 4.82
C ASN A 72 -0.08 -7.45 4.91
N LYS A 73 0.63 -7.14 5.99
CA LYS A 73 2.03 -7.53 6.16
C LYS A 73 2.21 -9.03 6.39
N LYS A 74 1.50 -9.61 7.37
CA LYS A 74 1.74 -10.99 7.81
C LYS A 74 1.12 -12.04 6.90
N TYR A 75 -0.06 -11.78 6.35
CA TYR A 75 -0.84 -12.80 5.65
C TYR A 75 -0.88 -12.58 4.15
N LEU A 76 -0.89 -11.33 3.70
CA LEU A 76 -1.06 -11.00 2.29
C LEU A 76 0.22 -10.53 1.59
N ALA A 77 1.31 -10.32 2.34
CA ALA A 77 2.59 -9.81 1.83
C ALA A 77 2.45 -8.49 1.03
N ARG A 78 1.52 -7.62 1.45
CA ARG A 78 1.22 -6.32 0.86
C ARG A 78 1.71 -5.20 1.77
N ASP A 79 2.00 -4.03 1.20
CA ASP A 79 2.24 -2.82 2.00
C ASP A 79 0.94 -2.33 2.68
N ALA A 80 1.08 -1.47 3.69
CA ALA A 80 -0.04 -0.86 4.41
C ALA A 80 -0.51 0.48 3.81
N LEU A 81 -0.02 0.85 2.62
CA LEU A 81 -0.30 2.10 1.88
C LEU A 81 0.18 3.41 2.52
N ILE A 82 0.83 3.36 3.69
CA ILE A 82 1.37 4.54 4.40
C ILE A 82 2.90 4.65 4.28
N SER A 83 3.58 3.62 3.78
CA SER A 83 5.02 3.65 3.57
C SER A 83 5.40 4.19 2.20
N GLU A 84 6.59 4.78 2.09
CA GLU A 84 7.27 5.13 0.82
C GLU A 84 7.55 3.92 -0.07
N ILE A 85 7.48 2.74 0.56
CA ILE A 85 7.60 1.45 -0.09
C ILE A 85 6.21 0.92 -0.41
N HIS A 86 6.01 0.59 -1.68
CA HIS A 86 4.81 -0.07 -2.15
C HIS A 86 5.18 -1.47 -2.62
N GLN A 87 4.49 -2.49 -2.10
CA GLN A 87 4.74 -3.87 -2.46
C GLN A 87 3.44 -4.65 -2.58
N THR A 88 3.37 -5.46 -3.63
CA THR A 88 2.24 -6.38 -3.80
C THR A 88 2.71 -7.70 -4.40
N PRO A 89 2.19 -8.84 -3.93
CA PRO A 89 2.42 -10.10 -4.61
C PRO A 89 1.71 -10.09 -5.97
N LEU A 90 2.30 -10.79 -6.92
CA LEU A 90 1.71 -11.14 -8.21
C LEU A 90 1.19 -12.57 -8.16
N VAL A 91 0.32 -12.94 -9.11
CA VAL A 91 -0.32 -14.27 -9.17
C VAL A 91 0.66 -15.44 -9.33
N ASN A 92 1.90 -15.16 -9.75
CA ASN A 92 2.88 -16.16 -10.15
C ASN A 92 4.08 -16.26 -9.18
N ARG A 93 3.85 -15.97 -7.89
CA ARG A 93 4.85 -16.02 -6.79
C ARG A 93 5.99 -15.00 -6.88
N TYR A 94 5.93 -14.11 -7.86
CA TYR A 94 6.75 -12.91 -7.90
C TYR A 94 6.08 -11.81 -7.10
N GLY A 95 6.86 -10.79 -6.73
CA GLY A 95 6.36 -9.55 -6.16
C GLY A 95 6.75 -8.37 -7.02
N LEU A 96 5.93 -7.33 -6.95
CA LEU A 96 6.22 -6.01 -7.48
C LEU A 96 6.57 -5.10 -6.31
N PHE A 97 7.66 -4.36 -6.45
CA PHE A 97 8.20 -3.50 -5.40
C PHE A 97 8.55 -2.13 -5.98
N MET A 98 7.97 -1.07 -5.43
CA MET A 98 8.25 0.32 -5.78
C MET A 98 8.76 1.04 -4.52
N CYS A 99 9.71 1.94 -4.69
CA CYS A 99 10.28 2.73 -3.59
C CYS A 99 10.41 4.17 -4.06
N ASP A 100 10.01 5.12 -3.21
CA ASP A 100 10.11 6.58 -3.38
C ASP A 100 9.25 7.17 -4.49
N ARG A 101 9.09 6.46 -5.61
CA ARG A 101 8.32 6.85 -6.78
C ARG A 101 7.50 5.67 -7.28
N ILE A 102 6.31 5.99 -7.79
CA ILE A 102 5.31 5.01 -8.27
C ILE A 102 5.47 4.69 -9.76
N ASP A 103 6.38 5.37 -10.45
CA ASP A 103 6.54 5.26 -11.91
C ASP A 103 7.45 4.09 -12.32
N PHE A 104 8.14 3.47 -11.36
CA PHE A 104 9.01 2.34 -11.62
C PHE A 104 8.98 1.32 -10.48
N ALA A 105 9.22 0.07 -10.84
CA ALA A 105 9.31 -1.02 -9.89
C ALA A 105 10.52 -1.91 -10.14
N SER A 106 10.83 -2.70 -9.12
CA SER A 106 11.62 -3.91 -9.22
C SER A 106 10.70 -5.12 -9.07
N VAL A 107 10.97 -6.13 -9.89
CA VAL A 107 10.18 -7.36 -9.97
C VAL A 107 11.09 -8.55 -9.70
N GLY A 108 10.67 -9.46 -8.82
CA GLY A 108 11.49 -10.62 -8.48
C GLY A 108 10.79 -11.64 -7.60
N THR A 109 11.44 -12.79 -7.44
CA THR A 109 11.02 -13.85 -6.51
C THR A 109 11.33 -13.45 -5.08
N GLY A 110 10.36 -13.58 -4.18
CA GLY A 110 10.65 -13.53 -2.75
C GLY A 110 9.46 -13.19 -1.88
N ARG A 111 9.18 -14.10 -0.94
CA ARG A 111 8.50 -13.77 0.32
C ARG A 111 9.47 -12.91 1.13
N ARG A 112 9.42 -11.59 0.95
CA ARG A 112 10.22 -10.65 1.76
C ARG A 112 9.58 -10.54 3.14
N GLU A 113 10.11 -11.25 4.12
CA GLU A 113 10.28 -10.58 5.42
C GLU A 113 11.44 -9.60 5.21
N TRP A 114 11.17 -8.31 5.38
CA TRP A 114 12.24 -7.38 5.72
C TRP A 114 13.02 -8.00 6.88
N PRO A 115 14.36 -8.10 6.86
CA PRO A 115 15.08 -8.64 8.01
C PRO A 115 14.64 -7.83 9.22
N SER A 116 13.86 -8.43 10.12
CA SER A 116 13.60 -7.82 11.42
C SER A 116 14.97 -7.47 11.98
N ASP A 117 15.16 -6.22 12.40
CA ASP A 117 16.44 -5.54 12.70
C ASP A 117 17.38 -6.25 13.70
N THR A 118 17.12 -7.49 14.05
CA THR A 118 17.84 -8.32 15.02
C THR A 118 18.94 -9.23 14.42
N LYS A 119 19.13 -9.34 13.09
CA LYS A 119 20.19 -10.19 12.50
C LYS A 119 21.13 -9.51 11.49
N LEU A 120 21.32 -8.19 11.59
CA LEU A 120 22.28 -7.44 10.76
C LEU A 120 23.59 -7.06 11.49
N LYS A 121 23.91 -7.72 12.61
CA LYS A 121 25.15 -7.45 13.37
C LYS A 121 26.34 -8.35 13.04
N GLU A 122 26.21 -9.32 12.16
CA GLU A 122 27.33 -10.15 11.67
C GLU A 122 27.38 -10.15 10.15
N GLN A 123 27.71 -9.02 9.53
CA GLN A 123 28.27 -8.99 8.18
C GLN A 123 28.85 -7.60 7.89
N SER A 124 30.05 -7.37 8.40
CA SER A 124 30.88 -6.19 8.09
C SER A 124 31.43 -6.16 6.65
N ASP A 125 30.97 -7.06 5.77
CA ASP A 125 31.31 -7.09 4.33
C ASP A 125 30.12 -6.78 3.40
N LEU A 126 28.95 -6.39 3.94
CA LEU A 126 27.83 -5.94 3.12
C LEU A 126 28.01 -4.49 2.69
N LYS A 127 28.55 -4.30 1.48
CA LYS A 127 28.39 -3.06 0.70
C LYS A 127 26.88 -2.77 0.52
N SER A 128 26.40 -1.89 1.39
CA SER A 128 25.16 -1.10 1.39
C SER A 128 24.19 -1.31 0.20
N GLY A 129 23.01 -1.85 0.53
CA GLY A 129 21.77 -1.67 -0.25
C GLY A 129 21.08 -2.98 -0.61
N TRP A 130 19.80 -3.08 -0.22
CA TRP A 130 18.76 -3.94 -0.79
C TRP A 130 19.19 -4.87 -1.93
N GLN A 131 19.21 -6.17 -1.67
CA GLN A 131 19.22 -7.17 -2.73
C GLN A 131 18.04 -8.14 -2.53
N PRO A 132 17.01 -8.16 -3.42
CA PRO A 132 16.20 -9.35 -3.60
C PRO A 132 17.13 -10.51 -3.91
N ILE A 133 16.72 -11.66 -3.41
CA ILE A 133 17.49 -12.90 -3.46
C ILE A 133 17.77 -13.31 -4.92
N ASN A 134 16.91 -12.90 -5.86
CA ASN A 134 17.16 -12.87 -7.30
C ASN A 134 16.34 -11.72 -7.93
N TYR A 135 16.97 -10.66 -8.43
CA TYR A 135 16.26 -9.67 -9.25
C TYR A 135 15.80 -10.36 -10.54
N GLY A 136 14.49 -10.36 -10.80
CA GLY A 136 13.98 -10.60 -12.15
C GLY A 136 14.40 -9.42 -13.03
N VAL A 137 13.79 -8.25 -12.79
CA VAL A 137 14.00 -7.03 -13.57
C VAL A 137 13.89 -5.80 -12.64
N GLU A 138 14.78 -4.84 -12.78
CA GLU A 138 14.75 -3.54 -12.06
C GLU A 138 14.31 -2.41 -13.01
N PHE A 139 13.90 -1.27 -12.46
CA PHE A 139 13.53 -0.06 -13.22
C PHE A 139 12.40 -0.31 -14.23
N VAL A 140 11.51 -1.24 -13.92
CA VAL A 140 10.35 -1.60 -14.75
C VAL A 140 9.35 -0.45 -14.70
N SER A 141 9.17 0.24 -15.83
CA SER A 141 8.20 1.33 -15.96
C SER A 141 6.85 0.84 -16.45
N GLU A 142 6.85 -0.16 -17.31
CA GLU A 142 5.64 -0.77 -17.86
C GLU A 142 5.74 -2.29 -17.78
N MET A 143 4.59 -2.93 -17.56
CA MET A 143 4.53 -4.35 -17.30
C MET A 143 3.19 -4.95 -17.72
N GLN A 144 3.24 -6.22 -18.12
CA GLN A 144 2.08 -7.08 -18.26
C GLN A 144 2.36 -8.44 -17.59
N VAL A 145 1.37 -8.96 -16.89
CA VAL A 145 1.43 -10.27 -16.24
C VAL A 145 0.50 -11.22 -17.00
N VAL A 146 1.06 -12.22 -17.66
CA VAL A 146 0.30 -13.20 -18.46
C VAL A 146 0.67 -14.61 -17.98
N ASP A 147 -0.25 -15.29 -17.32
CA ASP A 147 -0.04 -16.60 -16.70
C ASP A 147 1.23 -16.65 -15.81
N ASN A 148 2.29 -17.32 -16.31
CA ASN A 148 3.58 -17.49 -15.63
C ASN A 148 4.67 -16.60 -16.24
N PHE A 149 4.29 -15.64 -17.08
CA PHE A 149 5.21 -14.74 -17.73
C PHE A 149 5.01 -13.31 -17.24
N LEU A 150 6.14 -12.65 -16.98
CA LEU A 150 6.20 -11.22 -16.71
C LEU A 150 6.85 -10.57 -17.93
N ILE A 151 6.09 -9.75 -18.62
CA ILE A 151 6.57 -8.97 -19.76
C ILE A 151 6.82 -7.57 -19.24
N CYS A 152 8.06 -7.08 -19.35
CA CYS A 152 8.48 -5.82 -18.73
C CYS A 152 9.16 -4.92 -19.76
N ALA A 153 8.96 -3.61 -19.63
CA ALA A 153 9.78 -2.58 -20.23
C ALA A 153 10.47 -1.74 -19.15
N ILE A 154 11.72 -1.37 -19.41
CA ILE A 154 12.56 -0.54 -18.54
C ILE A 154 12.61 0.90 -19.08
N ASP A 155 12.49 1.87 -18.18
CA ASP A 155 12.85 3.26 -18.49
C ASP A 155 14.38 3.45 -18.46
N ARG A 156 14.98 3.46 -19.65
CA ARG A 156 16.42 3.67 -19.85
C ARG A 156 16.90 5.03 -19.36
N ASN A 157 16.11 6.07 -19.53
CA ASN A 157 16.51 7.42 -19.16
C ASN A 157 16.62 7.52 -17.65
N LEU A 158 15.65 6.96 -16.92
CA LEU A 158 15.66 6.92 -15.48
C LEU A 158 16.82 6.05 -14.94
N ALA A 159 17.00 4.85 -15.49
CA ALA A 159 18.11 3.96 -15.08
C ALA A 159 19.48 4.65 -15.23
N LYS A 160 19.65 5.42 -16.32
CA LYS A 160 20.88 6.18 -16.59
C LYS A 160 21.02 7.43 -15.72
N GLN A 161 19.95 8.20 -15.53
CA GLN A 161 19.98 9.48 -14.83
C GLN A 161 20.05 9.32 -13.31
N VAL A 162 19.28 8.39 -12.75
CA VAL A 162 19.13 8.24 -11.29
C VAL A 162 20.15 7.25 -10.73
N TYR A 163 20.44 6.18 -11.47
CA TYR A 163 21.26 5.07 -10.98
C TYR A 163 22.60 4.91 -11.71
N HIS A 164 22.87 5.75 -12.71
CA HIS A 164 24.08 5.68 -13.55
C HIS A 164 24.33 4.28 -14.14
N ARG A 165 23.25 3.53 -14.41
CA ARG A 165 23.29 2.20 -15.02
C ARG A 165 22.91 2.29 -16.48
N ASP A 166 23.75 1.70 -17.33
CA ASP A 166 23.45 1.61 -18.76
C ASP A 166 22.59 0.38 -19.04
N CYS A 167 21.28 0.60 -19.20
CA CYS A 167 20.33 -0.45 -19.56
C CYS A 167 20.27 -0.60 -21.09
N SER A 168 21.21 -1.36 -21.65
CA SER A 168 21.29 -1.62 -23.09
C SER A 168 20.06 -2.37 -23.61
N VAL A 169 19.48 -3.24 -22.79
CA VAL A 169 18.29 -4.06 -23.12
C VAL A 169 17.06 -3.47 -22.40
N PRO A 170 16.05 -2.95 -23.12
CA PRO A 170 14.89 -2.28 -22.54
C PRO A 170 13.71 -3.22 -22.29
N PHE A 171 13.60 -4.34 -23.00
CA PHE A 171 12.45 -5.24 -22.89
C PHE A 171 12.86 -6.61 -22.34
N PHE A 172 12.02 -7.20 -21.50
CA PHE A 172 12.28 -8.50 -20.88
C PHE A 172 11.02 -9.36 -20.82
N ILE A 173 11.22 -10.67 -21.00
CA ILE A 173 10.27 -11.71 -20.59
C ILE A 173 10.92 -12.51 -19.47
N VAL A 174 10.21 -12.65 -18.37
CA VAL A 174 10.58 -13.54 -17.26
C VAL A 174 9.56 -14.66 -17.17
N ASP A 175 10.02 -15.90 -17.36
CA ASP A 175 9.24 -17.09 -17.03
C ASP A 175 9.41 -17.40 -15.55
N THR A 176 8.35 -17.22 -14.78
CA THR A 176 8.34 -17.36 -13.32
C THR A 176 8.34 -18.80 -12.85
N LYS A 177 8.08 -19.77 -13.75
CA LYS A 177 8.18 -21.20 -13.42
C LYS A 177 9.61 -21.69 -13.54
N SER A 178 10.27 -21.35 -14.64
CA SER A 178 11.66 -21.74 -14.88
C SER A 178 12.69 -20.76 -14.27
N ASN A 179 12.25 -19.60 -13.79
CA ASN A 179 13.09 -18.47 -13.39
C ASN A 179 14.03 -17.98 -14.50
N LEU A 180 13.68 -18.24 -15.77
CA LEU A 180 14.46 -17.79 -16.91
C LEU A 180 14.07 -16.37 -17.29
N LYS A 181 15.07 -15.54 -17.56
CA LYS A 181 14.92 -14.19 -18.08
C LYS A 181 15.53 -14.09 -19.47
N LYS A 182 14.75 -13.58 -20.42
CA LYS A 182 15.21 -13.25 -21.77
C LYS A 182 15.00 -11.77 -22.03
N GLY A 183 16.02 -11.11 -22.59
CA GLY A 183 16.01 -9.69 -22.88
C GLY A 183 15.99 -9.43 -24.39
N PHE A 184 15.36 -8.34 -24.80
CA PHE A 184 15.13 -7.97 -26.20
C PHE A 184 15.42 -6.49 -26.40
N TYR A 185 16.03 -6.13 -27.53
CA TYR A 185 16.39 -4.74 -27.83
C TYR A 185 15.24 -3.95 -28.42
N ARG A 186 14.29 -4.64 -29.04
CA ARG A 186 13.14 -4.08 -29.74
C ARG A 186 11.84 -4.74 -29.29
N LEU A 187 10.74 -4.01 -29.42
CA LEU A 187 9.41 -4.49 -29.02
C LEU A 187 8.95 -5.62 -29.95
N GLU A 188 9.30 -5.59 -31.23
CA GLU A 188 8.91 -6.61 -32.20
C GLU A 188 9.55 -7.97 -31.87
N GLU A 189 10.80 -7.96 -31.39
CA GLU A 189 11.51 -9.19 -30.96
C GLU A 189 10.83 -9.82 -29.73
N LEU A 190 10.34 -8.97 -28.82
CA LEU A 190 9.57 -9.37 -27.64
C LEU A 190 8.25 -10.02 -28.05
N GLU A 191 7.52 -9.39 -28.97
CA GLU A 191 6.26 -9.90 -29.53
C GLU A 191 6.45 -11.23 -30.27
N ASP A 192 7.51 -11.34 -31.07
CA ASP A 192 7.86 -12.59 -31.76
C ASP A 192 8.15 -13.72 -30.78
N GLU A 193 8.88 -13.46 -29.70
CA GLU A 193 9.11 -14.48 -28.67
C GLU A 193 7.82 -14.84 -27.93
N ALA A 194 7.00 -13.85 -27.55
CA ALA A 194 5.73 -14.09 -26.90
C ALA A 194 4.80 -14.98 -27.74
N ARG A 195 4.76 -14.75 -29.07
CA ARG A 195 4.06 -15.61 -30.03
C ARG A 195 4.62 -17.03 -30.04
N LYS A 196 5.94 -17.21 -30.04
CA LYS A 196 6.59 -18.54 -29.97
C LYS A 196 6.29 -19.28 -28.67
N LEU A 197 6.16 -18.55 -27.57
CA LEU A 197 5.76 -19.09 -26.27
C LEU A 197 4.26 -19.40 -26.17
N GLY A 198 3.49 -19.11 -27.21
CA GLY A 198 2.05 -19.40 -27.27
C GLY A 198 1.20 -18.44 -26.44
N LEU A 199 1.72 -17.25 -26.11
CA LEU A 199 0.94 -16.21 -25.42
C LEU A 199 -0.14 -15.70 -26.37
N LYS A 200 -1.40 -16.01 -26.06
CA LYS A 200 -2.57 -15.68 -26.90
C LYS A 200 -2.96 -14.21 -26.80
N GLU A 201 -2.58 -13.54 -25.71
CA GLU A 201 -2.87 -12.13 -25.48
C GLU A 201 -1.89 -11.26 -26.27
N THR A 202 -2.42 -10.22 -26.92
CA THR A 202 -1.58 -9.17 -27.50
C THR A 202 -0.76 -8.52 -26.39
N ILE A 203 0.54 -8.29 -26.65
CA ILE A 203 1.38 -7.56 -25.70
C ILE A 203 0.80 -6.15 -25.56
N SER A 204 0.33 -5.83 -24.37
CA SER A 204 -0.18 -4.52 -23.97
C SER A 204 0.46 -4.18 -22.64
N LEU A 205 1.63 -3.55 -22.72
CA LEU A 205 2.34 -3.09 -21.53
C LEU A 205 1.55 -1.95 -20.90
N SER A 206 1.24 -2.08 -19.61
CA SER A 206 0.57 -1.05 -18.83
C SER A 206 1.57 -0.39 -17.88
N PRO A 207 1.40 0.89 -17.52
CA PRO A 207 2.21 1.53 -16.50
C PRO A 207 2.23 0.69 -15.21
N VAL A 208 3.40 0.60 -14.57
CA VAL A 208 3.62 -0.30 -13.43
C VAL A 208 2.71 0.01 -12.24
N ILE A 209 2.31 1.28 -12.08
CA ILE A 209 1.33 1.71 -11.08
C ILE A 209 -0.06 1.11 -11.31
N GLU A 210 -0.48 0.91 -12.56
CA GLU A 210 -1.76 0.29 -12.89
C GLU A 210 -1.73 -1.20 -12.56
N VAL A 211 -0.62 -1.87 -12.89
CA VAL A 211 -0.36 -3.26 -12.49
C VAL A 211 -0.37 -3.39 -10.98
N TYR A 212 0.33 -2.50 -10.27
CA TYR A 212 0.31 -2.47 -8.80
C TYR A 212 -1.13 -2.33 -8.28
N ARG A 213 -1.91 -1.35 -8.74
CA ARG A 213 -3.31 -1.15 -8.28
C ARG A 213 -4.16 -2.40 -8.53
N LYS A 214 -4.03 -3.02 -9.70
CA LYS A 214 -4.77 -4.22 -10.09
C LYS A 214 -4.54 -5.40 -9.14
N TYR A 215 -3.30 -5.63 -8.70
CA TYR A 215 -2.95 -6.74 -7.82
C TYR A 215 -2.99 -6.38 -6.33
N ARG A 216 -2.83 -5.09 -5.99
CA ARG A 216 -2.80 -4.60 -4.62
C ARG A 216 -4.19 -4.54 -4.02
N PHE A 217 -5.17 -3.98 -4.72
CA PHE A 217 -6.50 -3.74 -4.16
C PHE A 217 -7.40 -4.96 -4.37
N THR A 218 -7.94 -5.47 -3.26
CA THR A 218 -8.78 -6.66 -3.23
C THR A 218 -10.07 -6.37 -2.45
N ALA A 219 -10.99 -7.35 -2.40
CA ALA A 219 -12.17 -7.31 -1.54
C ALA A 219 -11.85 -6.94 -0.08
N PHE A 220 -10.69 -7.37 0.45
CA PHE A 220 -10.26 -7.03 1.80
C PHE A 220 -10.14 -5.51 2.02
N ASP A 221 -9.57 -4.80 1.04
CA ASP A 221 -9.34 -3.36 1.16
C ASP A 221 -10.67 -2.59 1.15
N TYR A 222 -11.65 -3.04 0.37
CA TYR A 222 -13.01 -2.49 0.39
C TYR A 222 -13.72 -2.77 1.73
N VAL A 223 -13.56 -3.97 2.30
CA VAL A 223 -14.11 -4.29 3.62
C VAL A 223 -13.48 -3.41 4.70
N CYS A 224 -12.16 -3.23 4.70
CA CYS A 224 -11.50 -2.30 5.62
C CYS A 224 -12.03 -0.88 5.46
N PHE A 225 -12.18 -0.38 4.22
CA PHE A 225 -12.76 0.92 3.93
C PHE A 225 -14.18 1.07 4.53
N LEU A 226 -15.03 0.05 4.36
CA LEU A 226 -16.37 0.05 4.95
C LEU A 226 -16.32 0.01 6.48
N LEU A 227 -15.38 -0.71 7.09
CA LEU A 227 -15.19 -0.74 8.55
C LEU A 227 -14.71 0.59 9.12
N PHE A 228 -13.99 1.41 8.34
CA PHE A 228 -13.64 2.76 8.76
C PHE A 228 -14.86 3.69 8.85
N ILE A 229 -15.87 3.50 7.99
CA ILE A 229 -16.96 4.46 7.79
C ILE A 229 -18.27 4.00 8.46
N LEU A 230 -18.69 2.76 8.24
CA LEU A 230 -20.03 2.30 8.61
C LEU A 230 -20.29 2.28 10.12
N PRO A 231 -19.39 1.81 11.00
CA PRO A 231 -19.66 1.76 12.44
C PRO A 231 -19.85 3.15 13.08
N PRO A 232 -18.98 4.15 12.82
CA PRO A 232 -19.22 5.53 13.27
C PRO A 232 -20.56 6.08 12.77
N LEU A 233 -20.88 5.91 11.48
CA LEU A 233 -22.15 6.38 10.92
C LEU A 233 -23.37 5.68 11.53
N ALA A 234 -23.29 4.37 11.78
CA ALA A 234 -24.36 3.60 12.41
C ALA A 234 -24.62 4.06 13.85
N ILE A 235 -23.56 4.30 14.63
CA ILE A 235 -23.67 4.85 15.99
C ILE A 235 -24.35 6.22 15.96
N LEU A 236 -23.92 7.09 15.05
CA LEU A 236 -24.51 8.42 14.87
C LEU A 236 -26.00 8.33 14.48
N ALA A 237 -26.34 7.44 13.53
CA ALA A 237 -27.72 7.24 13.09
C ALA A 237 -28.61 6.69 14.20
N ILE A 238 -28.14 5.70 14.97
CA ILE A 238 -28.88 5.15 16.13
C ILE A 238 -29.11 6.24 17.18
N PHE A 239 -28.10 7.03 17.47
CA PHE A 239 -28.20 8.15 18.41
C PHE A 239 -29.23 9.19 17.94
N TRP A 240 -29.19 9.56 16.67
CA TRP A 240 -30.13 10.50 16.06
C TRP A 240 -31.58 9.98 16.05
N LEU A 241 -31.79 8.71 15.69
CA LEU A 241 -33.12 8.08 15.71
C LEU A 241 -33.70 8.01 17.13
N LYS A 242 -32.87 7.76 18.16
CA LYS A 242 -33.29 7.79 19.56
C LYS A 242 -33.63 9.20 20.04
N SER A 243 -32.94 10.22 19.52
CA SER A 243 -33.19 11.63 19.83
C SER A 243 -34.57 12.10 19.35
N ILE A 244 -34.99 11.67 18.15
CA ILE A 244 -36.30 12.05 17.59
C ILE A 244 -37.46 11.40 18.34
N ARG A 245 -37.27 10.17 18.84
CA ARG A 245 -38.37 9.35 19.38
C ARG A 245 -38.76 9.67 20.82
N GLY A 246 -38.03 10.48 21.57
CA GLY A 246 -38.42 10.78 22.95
C GLY A 246 -37.73 11.95 23.61
#